data_AF-A0A959P2Q6-F1
#
_entry.id   AF-A0A959P2Q6-F1
#
_cell.length_a   1.000
_cell.length_b   1.000
_cell.length_c   1.000
_cell.angle_alpha   90.00
_cell.angle_beta   90.00
_cell.angle_gamma   90.00
#
_symmetry.space_group_name_H-M   'P 1'
#
loop_
_entity.id
_entity.type
_entity.pdbx_description
1 polymer ?
#
loop_
_entity_poly.entity_id
_entity_poly.type
_entity_poly.pdbx_seq_one_letter_code
_entity_poly.pdbx_strand_id
1 'polypeptide(L)'
;MAIMITDECINCGACEPECPNTAIYEGGNEWSLAGNTYGDGDAAPSGAEGFYSDEFFYIVPDKCTECKGFHDEPQCAAVCPV
;
A
#
# COMPACT_ATOMS: atom_id res chain seq x y z
N MET A 1 0.29 12.29 -2.35
CA MET A 1 -0.98 11.78 -1.77
C MET A 1 -1.06 10.37 -2.30
N ALA A 2 -0.93 9.36 -1.45
CA ALA A 2 -0.78 8.00 -1.96
C ALA A 2 -2.06 7.53 -2.67
N ILE A 3 -1.86 6.72 -3.70
CA ILE A 3 -2.92 5.95 -4.34
C ILE A 3 -3.38 4.85 -3.38
N MET A 4 -4.65 4.46 -3.42
CA MET A 4 -5.26 3.45 -2.53
C MET A 4 -5.82 2.31 -3.38
N ILE A 5 -5.72 1.06 -2.93
CA ILE A 5 -6.38 -0.06 -3.61
C ILE A 5 -7.86 -0.07 -3.23
N THR A 6 -8.73 -0.36 -4.19
CA THR A 6 -10.18 -0.39 -4.01
C THR A 6 -10.70 -1.79 -3.65
N ASP A 7 -11.97 -1.89 -3.26
CA ASP A 7 -12.65 -3.16 -2.99
C ASP A 7 -12.84 -4.06 -4.23
N GLU A 8 -12.55 -3.56 -5.44
CA GLU A 8 -12.50 -4.37 -6.66
C GLU A 8 -11.27 -5.30 -6.72
N CYS A 9 -10.37 -5.23 -5.74
CA CYS A 9 -9.21 -6.09 -5.63
C CYS A 9 -9.59 -7.57 -5.53
N ILE A 10 -8.98 -8.40 -6.38
CA ILE A 10 -9.20 -9.85 -6.43
C ILE A 10 -8.10 -10.67 -5.73
N ASN A 11 -7.22 -10.03 -4.96
CA ASN A 11 -6.11 -10.67 -4.24
C ASN A 11 -5.17 -11.52 -5.13
N CYS A 12 -4.87 -11.04 -6.35
CA CYS A 12 -3.95 -11.74 -7.26
C CYS A 12 -2.46 -11.53 -6.94
N GLY A 13 -2.11 -10.55 -6.09
CA GLY A 13 -0.73 -10.27 -5.68
C GLY A 13 0.17 -9.65 -6.74
N ALA A 14 -0.37 -9.20 -7.89
CA ALA A 14 0.43 -8.65 -8.97
C ALA A 14 1.05 -7.28 -8.64
N CYS A 15 0.44 -6.48 -7.76
CA CYS A 15 0.92 -5.13 -7.44
C CYS A 15 2.12 -5.12 -6.46
N GLU A 16 2.20 -6.08 -5.55
CA GLU A 16 3.25 -6.15 -4.53
C GLU A 16 4.67 -6.12 -5.13
N PRO A 17 5.04 -6.98 -6.10
CA PRO A 17 6.38 -6.96 -6.69
C PRO A 17 6.65 -5.72 -7.55
N GLU A 18 5.62 -5.03 -8.03
CA GLU A 18 5.75 -3.82 -8.85
C GLU A 18 6.04 -2.57 -8.00
N CYS A 19 5.86 -2.65 -6.68
CA CYS A 19 6.11 -1.52 -5.80
C CYS A 19 7.61 -1.40 -5.44
N PRO A 20 8.33 -0.35 -5.91
CA PRO A 20 9.77 -0.23 -5.67
C PRO A 20 10.15 0.04 -4.21
N ASN A 21 9.20 0.47 -3.38
CA ASN A 21 9.42 0.80 -1.97
C ASN A 21 8.71 -0.16 -1.00
N THR A 22 8.18 -1.29 -1.51
CA THR A 22 7.49 -2.30 -0.69
C THR A 22 6.44 -1.66 0.22
N ALA A 23 5.61 -0.79 -0.38
CA ALA A 23 4.55 -0.06 0.30
C ALA A 23 3.23 -0.82 0.32
N ILE A 24 3.14 -1.96 -0.38
CA ILE A 24 1.91 -2.73 -0.58
C ILE A 24 1.98 -3.99 0.26
N TYR A 25 0.88 -4.28 0.94
CA TYR A 25 0.74 -5.42 1.85
C TYR A 25 -0.57 -6.15 1.55
N GLU A 26 -0.59 -7.47 1.70
CA GLU A 26 -1.83 -8.25 1.70
C GLU A 26 -2.76 -7.79 2.82
N GLY A 27 -4.07 -7.96 2.58
CA GLY A 27 -5.09 -7.68 3.59
C GLY A 27 -4.83 -8.46 4.87
N GLY A 28 -4.95 -7.78 6.02
CA GLY A 28 -4.79 -8.40 7.33
C GLY A 28 -3.33 -8.45 7.82
N ASN A 29 -2.34 -8.26 6.95
CA ASN A 29 -0.94 -8.29 7.36
C ASN A 29 -0.51 -7.01 8.06
N GLU A 30 0.42 -7.15 9.01
CA GLU A 30 1.09 -6.03 9.67
C GLU A 30 2.20 -5.45 8.79
N TRP A 31 2.46 -4.15 8.93
CA TRP A 31 3.54 -3.45 8.22
C TRP A 31 4.47 -2.74 9.18
N SER A 32 5.72 -2.51 8.76
CA SER A 32 6.75 -1.94 9.63
C SER A 32 7.39 -0.67 9.07
N LEU A 33 7.55 0.36 9.88
CA LEU A 33 8.21 1.60 9.49
C LEU A 33 9.01 2.19 10.65
N ALA A 34 10.25 2.57 10.36
CA ALA A 34 11.18 3.12 11.35
C ALA A 34 11.38 2.24 12.61
N GLY A 35 11.26 0.92 12.46
CA GLY A 35 11.43 -0.04 13.57
C GLY A 35 10.17 -0.29 14.41
N ASN A 36 9.05 0.34 14.08
CA ASN A 36 7.74 0.06 14.69
C ASN A 36 6.90 -0.81 13.75
N THR A 37 6.01 -1.61 14.31
CA THR A 37 5.00 -2.41 13.59
C THR A 37 3.63 -1.79 13.79
N TYR A 38 2.84 -1.74 12.73
CA TYR A 38 1.50 -1.17 12.68
C TYR A 38 0.56 -2.19 12.04
N GLY A 39 -0.69 -2.24 12.48
CA GLY A 39 -1.70 -3.18 11.99
C GLY A 39 -3.11 -2.60 11.99
N ASP A 40 -4.09 -3.48 12.21
CA ASP A 40 -5.50 -3.13 12.22
C ASP A 40 -5.80 -2.04 13.28
N GLY A 41 -6.41 -0.95 12.83
CA GLY A 41 -6.78 0.19 13.68
C GLY A 41 -5.65 1.16 14.04
N ASP A 42 -4.41 0.92 13.59
CA ASP A 42 -3.31 1.87 13.78
C ASP A 42 -3.31 2.95 12.69
N ALA A 43 -3.23 4.22 13.10
CA ALA A 43 -2.93 5.31 12.18
C ALA A 43 -1.47 5.23 11.72
N ALA A 44 -1.21 5.60 10.46
CA ALA A 44 0.16 5.74 9.99
C ALA A 44 0.90 6.85 10.78
N PRO A 45 2.24 6.85 10.88
CA PRO A 45 3.01 7.91 11.52
C PRO A 45 2.71 9.33 11.05
N SER A 46 2.27 9.51 9.81
CA SER A 46 1.78 10.80 9.29
C SER A 46 0.39 11.20 9.79
N GLY A 47 -0.33 10.31 10.46
CA GLY A 47 -1.73 10.44 10.85
C GLY A 47 -2.73 10.02 9.77
N ALA A 48 -2.29 9.34 8.71
CA ALA A 48 -3.19 8.78 7.72
C ALA A 48 -4.01 7.62 8.31
N GLU A 49 -5.30 7.59 8.03
CA GLU A 49 -6.26 6.58 8.48
C GLU A 49 -7.07 6.06 7.28
N GLY A 50 -7.74 4.91 7.43
CA GLY A 50 -8.65 4.37 6.42
C GLY A 50 -7.98 3.80 5.15
N PHE A 51 -6.66 3.62 5.16
CA PHE A 51 -5.94 2.93 4.08
C PHE A 51 -5.80 1.42 4.33
N TYR A 52 -5.84 0.98 5.59
CA TYR A 52 -5.73 -0.43 5.96
C TYR A 52 -6.99 -1.21 5.54
N SER A 53 -6.79 -2.45 5.10
CA SER A 53 -7.86 -3.41 4.80
C SER A 53 -7.47 -4.79 5.34
N ASP A 54 -8.42 -5.50 5.95
CA ASP A 54 -8.27 -6.90 6.32
C ASP A 54 -8.67 -7.86 5.19
N GLU A 55 -9.40 -7.37 4.19
CA GLU A 55 -10.00 -8.20 3.13
C GLU A 55 -9.20 -8.20 1.82
N PHE A 56 -8.52 -7.09 1.52
CA PHE A 56 -7.78 -6.91 0.27
C PHE A 56 -6.43 -6.22 0.48
N PHE A 57 -5.55 -6.36 -0.51
CA PHE A 57 -4.26 -5.65 -0.52
C PHE A 57 -4.43 -4.16 -0.28
N TYR A 58 -3.55 -3.56 0.52
CA TYR A 58 -3.58 -2.15 0.83
C TYR A 58 -2.22 -1.48 0.63
N ILE A 59 -2.24 -0.15 0.47
CA ILE A 59 -1.05 0.67 0.24
C ILE A 59 -0.80 1.54 1.47
N VAL A 60 0.38 1.39 2.07
CA VAL A 60 0.83 2.22 3.19
C VAL A 60 1.25 3.59 2.65
N PRO A 61 0.53 4.68 3.00
CA PRO A 61 0.76 6.00 2.42
C PRO A 61 2.15 6.56 2.76
N ASP A 62 2.68 6.23 3.94
CA ASP A 62 4.00 6.72 4.41
C ASP A 62 5.18 6.02 3.73
N LYS A 63 4.93 4.89 3.06
CA LYS A 63 5.93 4.19 2.25
C LYS A 63 5.77 4.46 0.75
N CYS A 64 4.59 4.90 0.35
CA CYS A 64 4.29 5.16 -1.06
C CYS A 64 4.98 6.45 -1.52
N THR A 65 5.86 6.32 -2.50
CA THR A 65 6.56 7.48 -3.10
C THR A 65 5.96 7.91 -4.44
N GLU A 66 4.80 7.36 -4.83
CA GLU A 66 4.21 7.57 -6.16
C GLU A 66 5.20 7.20 -7.29
N CYS A 67 6.03 6.17 -7.05
CA CYS A 67 7.13 5.74 -7.93
C CYS A 67 8.18 6.82 -8.28
N LYS A 68 8.15 7.98 -7.60
CA LYS A 68 9.11 9.07 -7.84
C LYS A 68 10.55 8.59 -7.67
N GLY A 69 11.36 8.82 -8.71
CA GLY A 69 12.76 8.40 -8.75
C GLY A 69 12.98 6.98 -9.28
N PHE A 70 11.92 6.23 -9.60
CA PHE A 70 11.99 4.89 -10.19
C PHE A 70 11.30 4.82 -11.55
N HIS A 71 10.06 5.32 -11.64
CA HIS A 71 9.25 5.34 -12.86
C HIS A 71 8.54 6.69 -13.00
N ASP A 72 8.16 7.05 -14.23
CA ASP A 72 7.40 8.27 -14.51
C ASP A 72 5.93 8.18 -14.06
N GLU A 73 5.41 6.95 -13.92
CA GLU A 73 4.02 6.66 -13.58
C GLU A 73 3.90 5.53 -12.53
N PRO A 74 2.80 5.47 -11.76
CA PRO A 74 2.60 4.43 -10.75
C PRO A 74 2.40 3.04 -11.38
N GLN A 75 3.33 2.12 -11.13
CA GLN A 75 3.27 0.77 -11.72
C GLN A 75 2.12 -0.07 -11.16
N CYS A 76 1.80 0.08 -9.87
CA CYS A 76 0.67 -0.62 -9.23
C CYS A 76 -0.69 -0.26 -9.86
N ALA A 77 -0.86 0.98 -10.33
CA ALA A 77 -2.09 1.45 -10.97
C ALA A 77 -2.30 0.83 -12.36
N ALA A 78 -1.25 0.30 -12.99
CA ALA A 78 -1.36 -0.39 -14.27
C ALA A 78 -1.90 -1.82 -14.12
N VAL A 79 -1.85 -2.39 -12.91
CA VAL A 79 -2.12 -3.83 -12.66
C VAL A 79 -3.22 -4.08 -11.62
N CYS A 80 -3.56 -3.09 -10.79
CA CYS A 80 -4.61 -3.20 -9.77
C CYS A 80 -5.66 -2.09 -9.91
N PRO A 81 -6.91 -2.35 -9.48
CA PRO A 81 -7.93 -1.33 -9.38
C PRO A 81 -7.61 -0.44 -8.17
N VAL A 82 -7.25 0.81 -8.48
CA VAL A 82 -6.76 1.82 -7.53
C VAL A 82 -7.50 3.15 -7.65
#